data_AF-A0A661T9I5-F1
#
_entry.id   AF-A0A661T9I5-F1
#
_cell.length_a   1.000
_cell.length_b   1.000
_cell.length_c   1.000
_cell.angle_alpha   90.00
_cell.angle_beta   90.00
_cell.angle_gamma   90.00
#
_symmetry.space_group_name_H-M   'P 1'
#
loop_
_entity.id
_entity.type
_entity.pdbx_description
1 polymer ?
#
loop_
_entity_poly.entity_id
_entity_poly.type
_entity_poly.pdbx_seq_one_letter_code
_entity_poly.pdbx_strand_id
1 'polypeptide(L)'
;MSELLPTESSEPQVEATSTPSVDVPQNEPSWLDSVPEEYRDASFVTKYGDKKEDFFSGMANLTKMIGQRKSDIPDFENATPEELNAFREKLGVPTESNGYELNTPEDFQADDTYNNFLEIAHKNNISNTGAQ
;
A
#
# COMPACT_ATOMS: atom_id res chain seq x y z
N MET A 1 1.89 -66.04 -21.37
CA MET A 1 3.21 -65.49 -21.74
C MET A 1 3.53 -65.93 -23.16
N SER A 2 4.13 -65.02 -23.95
CA SER A 2 4.63 -65.16 -25.34
C SER A 2 3.72 -64.68 -26.49
N GLU A 3 3.50 -63.36 -26.56
CA GLU A 3 4.09 -62.43 -27.54
C GLU A 3 4.48 -62.91 -28.96
N LEU A 4 3.87 -62.30 -30.01
CA LEU A 4 4.48 -61.44 -31.07
C LEU A 4 3.75 -61.51 -32.44
N LEU A 5 3.51 -60.32 -33.01
CA LEU A 5 2.97 -60.00 -34.35
C LEU A 5 3.96 -60.40 -35.48
N PRO A 6 3.57 -60.40 -36.79
CA PRO A 6 3.43 -59.16 -37.58
C PRO A 6 2.27 -59.17 -38.60
N THR A 7 1.47 -58.10 -38.63
CA THR A 7 0.74 -57.67 -39.84
C THR A 7 1.49 -56.50 -40.45
N GLU A 8 2.08 -56.73 -41.63
CA GLU A 8 2.66 -55.73 -42.51
C GLU A 8 1.79 -55.61 -43.78
N SER A 9 1.78 -54.40 -44.36
CA SER A 9 1.32 -54.04 -45.71
C SER A 9 -0.15 -53.58 -45.82
N SER A 10 -0.50 -52.46 -46.46
CA SER A 10 0.17 -51.24 -46.92
C SER A 10 -0.97 -50.27 -47.34
N GLU A 11 -0.73 -48.96 -47.31
CA GLU A 11 -1.64 -47.81 -47.48
C GLU A 11 -2.39 -47.71 -48.84
N PRO A 12 -3.39 -46.79 -48.94
CA PRO A 12 -3.07 -45.47 -49.51
C PRO A 12 -3.62 -44.28 -48.68
N GLN A 13 -2.69 -43.52 -48.13
CA GLN A 13 -2.59 -42.06 -48.01
C GLN A 13 -3.76 -41.23 -48.58
N VAL A 14 -4.54 -40.61 -47.69
CA VAL A 14 -5.37 -39.44 -48.01
C VAL A 14 -4.60 -38.16 -47.69
N GLU A 15 -4.41 -37.37 -48.74
CA GLU A 15 -3.69 -36.10 -48.79
C GLU A 15 -4.49 -35.01 -48.04
N ALA A 16 -4.22 -34.83 -46.75
CA ALA A 16 -4.71 -33.67 -46.01
C ALA A 16 -3.78 -32.48 -46.30
N THR A 17 -4.24 -31.57 -47.16
CA THR A 17 -3.62 -30.27 -47.40
C THR A 17 -3.51 -29.50 -46.07
N SER A 18 -2.29 -29.39 -45.54
CA SER A 18 -1.96 -28.51 -44.42
C SER A 18 -2.20 -27.06 -44.83
N THR A 19 -3.26 -26.45 -44.30
CA THR A 19 -3.41 -24.99 -44.31
C THR A 19 -2.51 -24.46 -43.18
N PRO A 20 -1.58 -23.52 -43.41
CA PRO A 20 -0.84 -22.92 -42.31
C PRO A 20 -1.81 -22.12 -41.46
N SER A 21 -2.03 -22.58 -40.22
CA SER A 21 -2.73 -21.82 -39.19
C SER A 21 -1.90 -20.56 -38.93
N VAL A 22 -2.42 -19.41 -39.34
CA VAL A 22 -1.86 -18.11 -38.97
C VAL A 22 -1.97 -18.02 -37.46
N ASP A 23 -0.81 -18.00 -36.79
CA ASP A 23 -0.67 -17.73 -35.37
C ASP A 23 -1.09 -16.27 -35.14
N VAL A 24 -2.38 -16.05 -34.94
CA VAL A 24 -2.89 -14.78 -34.41
C VAL A 24 -2.48 -14.78 -32.94
N PRO A 25 -1.68 -13.80 -32.48
CA PRO A 25 -1.39 -13.71 -31.05
C PRO A 25 -2.72 -13.54 -30.32
N GLN A 26 -3.15 -14.59 -29.60
CA GLN A 26 -4.21 -14.45 -28.61
C GLN A 26 -3.68 -13.48 -27.56
N ASN A 27 -4.05 -12.21 -27.69
CA ASN A 27 -3.90 -11.24 -26.63
C ASN A 27 -4.75 -11.77 -25.47
N GLU A 28 -4.12 -12.33 -24.44
CA GLU A 28 -4.85 -12.73 -23.24
C GLU A 28 -5.61 -11.51 -22.71
N PRO A 29 -6.89 -11.65 -22.33
CA PRO A 29 -7.66 -10.53 -21.82
C PRO A 29 -6.97 -9.99 -20.56
N SER A 30 -6.62 -8.70 -20.58
CA SER A 30 -6.01 -8.07 -19.42
C SER A 30 -7.07 -7.93 -18.33
N TRP A 31 -6.68 -8.07 -17.07
CA TRP A 31 -7.62 -7.80 -15.97
C TRP A 31 -8.07 -6.33 -15.96
N LEU A 32 -7.28 -5.43 -16.57
CA LEU A 32 -7.63 -4.03 -16.81
C LEU A 32 -8.88 -3.90 -17.68
N ASP A 33 -9.18 -4.91 -18.51
CA ASP A 33 -10.39 -4.94 -19.33
C ASP A 33 -11.66 -4.96 -18.47
N SER A 34 -11.57 -5.51 -17.26
CA SER A 34 -12.67 -5.57 -16.29
C SER A 34 -12.79 -4.32 -15.40
N VAL A 35 -11.85 -3.39 -15.48
CA VAL A 35 -11.87 -2.14 -14.71
C VAL A 35 -12.75 -1.11 -15.43
N PRO A 36 -13.67 -0.41 -14.72
CA PRO A 36 -14.46 0.65 -15.32
C PRO A 36 -13.55 1.74 -15.92
N GLU A 37 -13.95 2.32 -17.06
CA GLU A 37 -13.11 3.29 -17.80
C GLU A 37 -12.65 4.47 -16.93
N GLU A 38 -13.49 4.92 -16.00
CA GLU A 38 -13.19 6.00 -15.05
C GLU A 38 -11.93 5.74 -14.19
N TYR A 39 -11.60 4.47 -13.96
CA TYR A 39 -10.47 4.07 -13.12
C TYR A 39 -9.31 3.46 -13.91
N ARG A 40 -9.47 3.19 -15.22
CA ARG A 40 -8.40 2.57 -16.03
C ARG A 40 -7.14 3.42 -16.08
N ASP A 41 -7.31 4.74 -16.20
CA ASP A 41 -6.19 5.70 -16.27
C ASP A 41 -5.74 6.18 -14.89
N ALA A 42 -6.42 5.73 -13.81
CA ALA A 42 -6.07 6.15 -12.47
C ALA A 42 -4.68 5.59 -12.10
N SER A 43 -3.86 6.43 -11.47
CA SER A 43 -2.49 6.08 -11.08
C SER A 43 -2.40 4.83 -10.21
N PHE A 44 -3.42 4.56 -9.40
CA PHE A 44 -3.48 3.37 -8.55
C PHE A 44 -3.79 2.07 -9.30
N VAL A 45 -4.30 2.15 -10.54
CA VAL A 45 -4.56 1.01 -11.43
C VAL A 45 -3.40 0.85 -12.42
N THR A 46 -3.02 1.92 -13.11
CA THR A 46 -1.96 1.90 -14.13
C THR A 46 -0.60 1.47 -13.58
N LYS A 47 -0.30 1.79 -12.32
CA LYS A 47 0.96 1.37 -11.66
C LYS A 47 1.13 -0.14 -11.55
N TYR A 48 0.04 -0.91 -11.62
CA TYR A 48 0.09 -2.38 -11.55
C TYR A 48 0.09 -3.03 -12.92
N GLY A 49 -0.27 -2.32 -14.00
CA GLY A 49 -0.34 -2.89 -15.35
C GLY A 49 -1.13 -4.21 -15.36
N ASP A 50 -0.58 -5.28 -15.94
CA ASP A 50 -1.19 -6.61 -15.98
C ASP A 50 -1.05 -7.43 -14.68
N LYS A 51 -0.43 -6.89 -13.63
CA LYS A 51 -0.19 -7.59 -12.35
C LYS A 51 -1.42 -7.55 -11.44
N LYS A 52 -2.42 -8.36 -11.77
CA LYS A 52 -3.67 -8.48 -11.04
C LYS A 52 -3.47 -8.79 -9.55
N GLU A 53 -2.61 -9.75 -9.24
CA GLU A 53 -2.37 -10.23 -7.88
C GLU A 53 -1.75 -9.13 -7.00
N ASP A 54 -0.84 -8.32 -7.57
CA ASP A 54 -0.20 -7.19 -6.89
C ASP A 54 -1.21 -6.08 -6.57
N PHE A 55 -2.16 -5.82 -7.47
CA PHE A 55 -3.26 -4.88 -7.21
C PHE A 55 -4.10 -5.34 -6.02
N PHE A 56 -4.59 -6.58 -6.03
CA PHE A 56 -5.42 -7.09 -4.93
C PHE A 56 -4.65 -7.20 -3.62
N SER A 57 -3.38 -7.60 -3.65
CA SER A 57 -2.50 -7.60 -2.48
C SER A 57 -2.29 -6.18 -1.92
N GLY A 58 -2.06 -5.20 -2.80
CA GLY A 58 -1.97 -3.79 -2.43
C GLY A 58 -3.26 -3.26 -1.80
N MET A 59 -4.42 -3.60 -2.37
CA MET A 59 -5.72 -3.22 -1.83
C MET A 59 -6.02 -3.91 -0.49
N ALA A 60 -5.65 -5.18 -0.31
CA ALA A 60 -5.79 -5.90 0.95
C ALA A 60 -4.92 -5.25 2.05
N ASN A 61 -3.66 -4.92 1.73
CA ASN A 61 -2.77 -4.21 2.64
C ASN A 61 -3.29 -2.81 2.99
N LEU A 62 -3.77 -2.05 1.99
CA LEU A 62 -4.36 -0.74 2.21
C LEU A 62 -5.59 -0.82 3.14
N THR A 63 -6.48 -1.77 2.89
CA THR A 63 -7.69 -1.98 3.70
C THR A 63 -7.31 -2.37 5.12
N LYS A 64 -6.32 -3.24 5.30
CA LYS A 64 -5.77 -3.60 6.61
C LYS A 64 -5.20 -2.38 7.34
N MET A 65 -4.38 -1.58 6.65
CA MET A 65 -3.79 -0.36 7.23
C MET A 65 -4.86 0.69 7.60
N ILE A 66 -5.88 0.88 6.76
CA ILE A 66 -7.00 1.79 7.07
C ILE A 66 -7.78 1.29 8.28
N GLY A 67 -8.07 -0.01 8.36
CA GLY A 67 -8.74 -0.63 9.50
C GLY A 67 -7.93 -0.50 10.79
N GLN A 68 -6.61 -0.64 10.71
CA GLN A 68 -5.71 -0.42 11.85
C GLN A 68 -5.65 1.06 12.26
N ARG A 69 -5.52 2.00 11.31
CA ARG A 69 -5.40 3.43 11.61
C ARG A 69 -6.63 4.05 12.26
N LYS A 70 -7.83 3.53 12.02
CA LYS A 70 -9.05 3.99 12.69
C LYS A 70 -9.07 3.73 14.20
N SER A 71 -8.34 2.72 14.68
CA SER A 71 -8.27 2.44 16.12
C SER A 71 -7.32 3.39 16.85
N ASP A 72 -6.42 4.04 16.13
CA ASP A 72 -5.39 4.89 16.73
C ASP A 72 -5.76 6.36 16.72
N ILE A 73 -6.57 6.83 15.76
CA ILE A 73 -6.98 8.24 15.69
C ILE A 73 -8.31 8.40 16.46
N PRO A 74 -8.32 9.11 17.61
CA PRO A 74 -9.53 9.35 18.36
C PRO A 74 -10.50 10.23 17.56
N ASP A 75 -11.79 10.10 17.83
CA ASP A 75 -12.79 11.05 17.34
C ASP A 75 -12.59 12.39 18.07
N PHE A 76 -11.88 13.35 17.47
CA PHE A 76 -11.56 14.61 18.14
C PHE A 76 -12.79 15.43 18.58
N GLU A 77 -14.00 15.13 18.08
CA GLU A 77 -15.23 15.81 18.49
C GLU A 77 -15.88 15.18 19.72
N ASN A 78 -15.74 13.85 19.92
CA ASN A 78 -16.43 13.11 20.99
C ASN A 78 -15.49 12.30 21.91
N ALA A 79 -14.19 12.30 21.65
CA ALA A 79 -13.22 11.51 22.40
C ALA A 79 -13.10 11.99 23.85
N THR A 80 -12.92 11.03 24.73
CA THR A 80 -12.64 11.32 26.14
C THR A 80 -11.24 11.96 26.30
N PRO A 81 -11.02 12.73 27.37
CA PRO A 81 -9.69 13.29 27.66
C PRO A 81 -8.59 12.22 27.76
N GLU A 82 -8.93 11.00 28.19
CA GLU A 82 -8.00 9.86 28.28
C GLU A 82 -7.61 9.32 26.91
N GLU A 83 -8.56 9.18 25.97
CA GLU A 83 -8.28 8.74 24.60
C GLU A 83 -7.43 9.78 23.84
N LEU A 84 -7.72 11.06 24.04
CA LEU A 84 -6.92 12.16 23.49
C LEU A 84 -5.50 12.17 24.09
N ASN A 85 -5.35 11.87 25.38
CA ASN A 85 -4.04 11.79 26.02
C ASN A 85 -3.23 10.59 25.50
N ALA A 86 -3.83 9.40 25.45
CA ALA A 86 -3.19 8.21 24.88
C ALA A 86 -2.79 8.42 23.41
N PHE A 87 -3.58 9.16 22.64
CA PHE A 87 -3.23 9.53 21.28
C PHE A 87 -2.04 10.51 21.21
N ARG A 88 -2.03 11.53 22.07
CA ARG A 88 -0.90 12.49 22.18
C ARG A 88 0.39 11.81 22.61
N GLU A 89 0.30 10.86 23.54
CA GLU A 89 1.44 10.03 23.96
C GLU A 89 1.97 9.19 22.80
N LYS A 90 1.08 8.54 22.02
CA LYS A 90 1.46 7.83 20.79
C LYS A 90 2.12 8.74 19.74
N LEU A 91 1.70 9.99 19.65
CA LEU A 91 2.31 10.99 18.78
C LEU A 91 3.68 11.49 19.30
N GLY A 92 4.05 11.17 20.54
CA GLY A 92 5.28 11.66 21.15
C GLY A 92 5.20 13.13 21.55
N VAL A 93 4.01 13.59 21.94
CA VAL A 93 3.81 14.91 22.54
C VAL A 93 4.23 14.83 24.02
N PRO A 94 5.18 15.66 24.47
CA PRO A 94 5.58 15.70 25.88
C PRO A 94 4.41 16.06 26.81
N THR A 95 4.40 15.48 28.01
CA THR A 95 3.38 15.77 29.04
C THR A 95 3.48 17.18 29.60
N GLU A 96 4.67 17.76 29.57
CA GLU A 96 5.01 19.09 30.08
C GLU A 96 5.64 19.93 28.97
N SER A 97 5.49 21.26 29.03
CA SER A 97 6.10 22.17 28.05
C SER A 97 7.62 22.09 28.04
N ASN A 98 8.28 21.76 29.15
CA ASN A 98 9.74 21.59 29.19
C ASN A 98 10.24 20.23 28.67
N GLY A 99 9.35 19.31 28.33
CA GLY A 99 9.70 17.94 27.97
C GLY A 99 10.11 17.75 26.51
N TYR A 100 10.28 18.83 25.74
CA TYR A 100 10.69 18.74 24.35
C TYR A 100 12.20 18.55 24.21
N GLU A 101 12.59 17.54 23.44
CA GLU A 101 13.99 17.25 23.12
C GLU A 101 14.35 17.93 21.80
N LEU A 102 14.68 19.22 21.87
CA LEU A 102 15.07 20.02 20.71
C LEU A 102 16.58 19.94 20.48
N ASN A 103 16.98 19.69 19.22
CA ASN A 103 18.39 19.68 18.82
C ASN A 103 18.92 21.12 18.82
N THR A 104 19.48 21.54 19.95
CA THR A 104 20.03 22.88 20.12
C THR A 104 21.55 22.88 19.95
N PRO A 105 22.16 23.91 19.33
CA PRO A 105 23.62 24.06 19.25
C PRO A 105 24.28 24.16 20.64
N GLU A 106 25.57 23.83 20.75
CA GLU A 106 26.31 23.90 22.04
C GLU A 106 26.31 25.29 22.70
N ASP A 107 26.24 26.36 21.91
CA ASP A 107 26.18 27.75 22.39
C ASP A 107 24.74 28.26 22.64
N PHE A 108 23.74 27.38 22.54
CA PHE A 108 22.35 27.76 22.69
C PHE A 108 22.03 28.13 24.14
N GLN A 109 21.49 29.32 24.33
CA GLN A 109 20.92 29.75 25.61
C GLN A 109 19.42 29.85 25.46
N ALA A 110 18.71 29.09 26.30
CA ALA A 110 17.27 29.20 26.41
C ALA A 110 16.91 30.62 26.87
N ASP A 111 16.19 31.35 26.03
CA ASP A 111 15.64 32.66 26.29
C ASP A 111 14.11 32.59 26.46
N ASP A 112 13.48 33.73 26.69
CA ASP A 112 12.01 33.79 26.81
C ASP A 112 11.31 33.33 25.53
N THR A 113 11.95 33.52 24.36
CA THR A 113 11.45 33.05 23.07
C THR A 113 11.40 31.52 23.01
N TYR A 114 12.45 30.86 23.50
CA TYR A 114 12.52 29.40 23.60
C TYR A 114 11.43 28.84 24.52
N ASN A 115 11.26 29.43 25.70
CA ASN A 115 10.20 28.99 26.63
C ASN A 115 8.80 29.22 26.05
N ASN A 116 8.57 30.35 25.36
CA ASN A 116 7.31 30.62 24.68
C ASN A 116 7.04 29.62 23.54
N PHE A 117 8.08 29.25 22.78
CA PHE A 117 7.95 28.19 21.77
C PHE A 117 7.50 26.87 22.39
N LEU A 118 8.13 26.45 23.48
CA LEU A 118 7.79 25.23 24.21
C LEU A 118 6.34 25.24 24.73
N GLU A 119 5.88 26.37 25.28
CA GLU A 119 4.50 26.55 25.71
C GLU A 119 3.50 26.49 24.54
N ILE A 120 3.82 27.15 23.41
CA ILE A 120 2.98 27.10 22.20
C ILE A 120 2.95 25.68 21.64
N ALA A 121 4.08 24.99 21.59
CA ALA A 121 4.17 23.62 21.10
C ALA A 121 3.30 22.68 21.94
N HIS A 122 3.42 22.77 23.27
CA HIS A 122 2.59 22.00 24.22
C HIS A 122 1.10 22.30 24.06
N LYS A 123 0.73 23.59 24.02
CA LYS A 123 -0.66 24.01 23.82
C LYS A 123 -1.26 23.49 22.52
N ASN A 124 -0.46 23.39 21.46
CA ASN A 124 -0.90 22.91 20.15
C ASN A 124 -0.71 21.39 19.97
N ASN A 125 -0.24 20.67 20.98
CA ASN A 125 0.01 19.22 20.95
C ASN A 125 0.96 18.80 19.82
N ILE A 126 2.02 19.59 19.62
CA ILE A 126 3.06 19.27 18.63
C ILE A 126 3.92 18.12 19.19
N SER A 127 4.25 17.14 18.36
CA SER A 127 5.16 16.05 18.76
C SER A 127 6.61 16.52 18.81
N ASN A 128 7.47 15.78 19.52
CA ASN A 128 8.92 16.05 19.50
C ASN A 128 9.49 16.15 18.08
N THR A 129 9.10 15.25 17.17
CA THR A 129 9.52 15.29 15.77
C THR A 129 9.02 16.54 15.03
N GLY A 130 7.83 17.06 15.36
CA GLY A 130 7.31 18.28 14.75
C GLY A 130 7.90 19.56 15.32
N ALA A 131 8.53 19.50 16.49
CA ALA A 131 9.14 20.64 17.17
C ALA A 131 10.64 20.79 16.86
N GLN A 132 11.30 19.71 16.40
CA GLN A 132 12.70 19.69 15.94
C GLN A 132 12.87 20.31 14.54
#